data_AF-V5LVP8-F1
#
_entry.id   AF-V5LVP8-F1
#
_cell.length_a   1.000
_cell.length_b   1.000
_cell.length_c   1.000
_cell.angle_alpha   90.00
_cell.angle_beta   90.00
_cell.angle_gamma   90.00
#
_symmetry.space_group_name_H-M   'P 1'
#
loop_
_entity.id
_entity.type
_entity.pdbx_description
1 polymer ?
#
loop_
_entity_poly.entity_id
_entity_poly.type
_entity_poly.pdbx_seq_one_letter_code
_entity_poly.pdbx_strand_id
1 'polypeptide(L)'
;MYIPDPVCWTEAPETYGDLRKQRRRWHRGLLESLWRHRPLLWNPKYGSIGLLSFPYFWFIELLGPVVELAGYIVMVLSLFLGSIYVEFALLLLAVSVLYGSLLSAAAVLFEEWTERKFPNVSDFVWLFFFALTETFWYRPLTAWWRCEGIIDAIRRQKQWGSIKRKGVSV
;
A
#
# COMPACT_ATOMS: atom_id res chain seq x y z
N MET A 1 -8.48 26.79 -2.62
CA MET A 1 -8.15 27.19 -1.24
C MET A 1 -8.01 25.91 -0.44
N TYR A 2 -6.78 25.57 -0.02
CA TYR A 2 -6.49 24.43 0.86
C TYR A 2 -6.46 24.97 2.29
N ILE A 3 -7.22 24.34 3.19
CA ILE A 3 -7.21 24.66 4.62
C ILE A 3 -6.41 23.54 5.29
N PRO A 4 -5.23 23.84 5.88
CA PRO A 4 -4.36 22.82 6.45
C PRO A 4 -4.91 22.21 7.74
N ASP A 5 -5.85 22.89 8.42
CA ASP A 5 -6.41 22.43 9.69
C ASP A 5 -7.41 21.27 9.50
N PRO A 6 -7.21 20.13 10.19
CA PRO A 6 -8.12 18.99 10.11
C PRO A 6 -9.48 19.36 10.75
N VAL A 7 -10.52 19.38 9.92
CA VAL A 7 -11.91 19.65 10.37
C VAL A 7 -12.63 18.36 10.82
N CYS A 8 -12.04 17.19 10.52
CA CYS A 8 -12.57 15.89 10.94
C CYS A 8 -11.44 14.95 11.39
N TRP A 9 -11.71 14.21 12.47
CA TRP A 9 -10.80 13.22 13.03
C TRP A 9 -11.33 11.82 12.75
N THR A 10 -10.44 10.91 12.37
CA THR A 10 -10.78 9.50 12.14
C THR A 10 -9.88 8.61 12.96
N GLU A 11 -10.46 7.59 13.59
CA GLU A 11 -9.70 6.58 14.34
C GLU A 11 -8.86 5.72 13.38
N ALA A 12 -7.56 5.62 13.66
CA ALA A 12 -6.68 4.67 13.00
C ALA A 12 -6.85 3.26 13.60
N PRO A 13 -6.67 2.19 12.81
CA PRO A 13 -6.73 0.83 13.34
C PRO A 13 -5.57 0.56 14.29
N GLU A 14 -5.87 0.13 15.52
CA GLU A 14 -4.87 -0.17 16.55
C GLU A 14 -4.34 -1.61 16.49
N THR A 15 -5.01 -2.50 15.77
CA THR A 15 -4.63 -3.92 15.68
C THR A 15 -4.36 -4.36 14.25
N TYR A 16 -3.44 -5.32 14.08
CA TYR A 16 -3.17 -5.93 12.77
C TYR A 16 -4.41 -6.58 12.15
N GLY A 17 -5.30 -7.14 12.97
CA GLY A 17 -6.55 -7.74 12.50
C GLY A 17 -7.50 -6.72 11.87
N ASP A 18 -7.63 -5.54 12.49
CA ASP A 18 -8.48 -4.48 11.95
C ASP A 18 -7.83 -3.77 10.76
N LEU A 19 -6.51 -3.60 10.77
CA LEU A 19 -5.75 -3.11 9.62
C LEU A 19 -5.92 -4.04 8.41
N ARG A 20 -5.82 -5.36 8.59
CA ARG A 20 -6.07 -6.35 7.54
C ARG A 20 -7.47 -6.21 6.94
N LYS A 21 -8.51 -6.10 7.78
CA LYS A 21 -9.89 -5.89 7.31
C LYS A 21 -10.01 -4.60 6.51
N GLN A 22 -9.40 -3.51 6.98
CA GLN A 22 -9.40 -2.23 6.29
C GLN A 22 -8.73 -2.33 4.91
N ARG A 23 -7.51 -2.87 4.83
CA ARG A 23 -6.76 -3.02 3.58
C ARG A 23 -7.48 -3.91 2.57
N ARG A 24 -8.04 -5.05 3.01
CA ARG A 24 -8.88 -5.92 2.18
C ARG A 24 -10.09 -5.17 1.61
N ARG A 25 -10.82 -4.43 2.47
CA ARG A 25 -12.00 -3.64 2.07
C ARG A 25 -11.66 -2.57 1.04
N TRP A 26 -10.56 -1.84 1.24
CA TRP A 26 -10.13 -0.79 0.32
C TRP A 26 -9.75 -1.34 -1.04
N HIS A 27 -8.93 -2.40 -1.07
CA HIS A 27 -8.46 -2.98 -2.32
C HIS A 27 -9.59 -3.67 -3.10
N ARG A 28 -10.53 -4.29 -2.38
CA ARG A 28 -11.78 -4.78 -2.96
C ARG A 28 -12.61 -3.65 -3.57
N GLY A 29 -12.82 -2.55 -2.83
CA GLY A 29 -13.58 -1.39 -3.30
C GLY A 29 -12.96 -0.75 -4.54
N LEU A 30 -11.62 -0.71 -4.59
CA LEU A 30 -10.86 -0.30 -5.78
C LEU A 30 -11.22 -1.19 -6.99
N LEU A 31 -11.13 -2.51 -6.85
CA LEU A 31 -11.47 -3.44 -7.94
C LEU A 31 -12.94 -3.31 -8.38
N GLU A 32 -13.89 -3.26 -7.44
CA GLU A 32 -15.31 -3.09 -7.77
C GLU A 32 -15.58 -1.77 -8.53
N SER A 33 -14.91 -0.69 -8.14
CA SER A 33 -15.02 0.62 -8.79
C SER A 33 -14.41 0.59 -10.19
N LEU A 34 -13.18 0.08 -10.32
CA LEU A 34 -12.50 -0.07 -11.61
C LEU A 34 -13.29 -0.96 -12.57
N TRP A 35 -13.88 -2.05 -12.07
CA TRP A 35 -14.67 -2.97 -12.87
C TRP A 35 -15.98 -2.34 -13.38
N ARG A 36 -16.67 -1.58 -12.53
CA ARG A 36 -17.90 -0.85 -12.89
C ARG A 36 -17.61 0.21 -13.96
N HIS A 37 -16.45 0.85 -13.88
CA HIS A 37 -16.03 1.94 -14.76
C HIS A 37 -15.07 1.49 -15.87
N ARG A 38 -14.98 0.17 -16.16
CA ARG A 38 -14.08 -0.38 -17.19
C ARG A 38 -14.18 0.26 -18.59
N PRO A 39 -15.32 0.82 -19.07
CA PRO A 39 -15.36 1.49 -20.38
C PRO A 39 -14.51 2.77 -20.46
N LEU A 40 -14.00 3.28 -19.32
CA LEU A 40 -13.05 4.40 -19.29
C LEU A 40 -11.63 3.96 -19.67
N LEU A 41 -11.31 2.67 -19.56
CA LEU A 41 -9.96 2.16 -19.79
C LEU A 41 -9.56 2.34 -21.27
N TRP A 42 -8.45 3.05 -21.49
CA TRP A 42 -7.95 3.44 -22.81
C TRP A 42 -8.94 4.20 -23.68
N ASN A 43 -9.89 4.89 -23.06
CA ASN A 43 -10.89 5.63 -23.80
C ASN A 43 -10.47 7.10 -23.98
N PRO A 44 -10.11 7.53 -25.22
CA PRO A 44 -9.63 8.89 -25.47
C PRO A 44 -10.70 9.95 -25.24
N LYS A 45 -12.00 9.59 -25.22
CA LYS A 45 -13.11 10.50 -24.92
C LYS A 45 -12.98 11.13 -23.52
N TYR A 46 -12.30 10.45 -22.59
CA TYR A 46 -12.09 10.92 -21.22
C TYR A 46 -10.71 11.58 -21.01
N GLY A 47 -9.97 11.88 -22.09
CA GLY A 47 -8.68 12.56 -22.03
C GLY A 47 -7.64 11.79 -21.19
N SER A 48 -6.91 12.53 -20.35
CA SER A 48 -5.87 11.96 -19.46
C SER A 48 -6.41 10.98 -18.43
N ILE A 49 -7.69 11.10 -18.04
CA ILE A 49 -8.31 10.19 -17.08
C ILE A 49 -8.41 8.79 -17.70
N GLY A 50 -8.94 8.67 -18.92
CA GLY A 50 -9.12 7.38 -19.59
C GLY A 50 -7.82 6.78 -20.14
N LEU A 51 -6.88 7.61 -20.55
CA LEU A 51 -5.64 7.17 -21.21
C LEU A 51 -4.46 6.95 -20.25
N LEU A 52 -4.38 7.66 -19.12
CA LEU A 52 -3.24 7.60 -18.20
C LEU A 52 -3.65 7.16 -16.79
N SER A 53 -4.60 7.89 -16.17
CA SER A 53 -4.95 7.65 -14.77
C SER A 53 -5.63 6.30 -14.57
N PHE A 54 -6.61 5.97 -15.40
CA PHE A 54 -7.37 4.73 -15.26
C PHE A 54 -6.51 3.48 -15.52
N PRO A 55 -5.66 3.43 -16.58
CA PRO A 55 -4.68 2.36 -16.73
C PRO A 55 -3.70 2.27 -15.56
N TYR A 56 -3.21 3.40 -15.02
CA TYR A 56 -2.34 3.39 -13.85
C TYR A 56 -2.99 2.67 -12.65
N PHE A 57 -4.25 2.98 -12.32
CA PHE A 57 -4.95 2.29 -11.24
C PHE A 57 -5.15 0.79 -11.49
N TRP A 58 -5.32 0.37 -12.75
CA TRP A 58 -5.43 -1.04 -13.11
C TRP A 58 -4.10 -1.80 -13.00
N PHE A 59 -3.03 -1.25 -13.58
CA PHE A 59 -1.76 -1.98 -13.71
C PHE A 59 -0.81 -1.77 -12.54
N ILE A 60 -0.80 -0.59 -11.96
CA ILE A 60 0.11 -0.25 -10.87
C ILE A 60 -0.59 -0.48 -9.54
N GLU A 61 -1.74 0.16 -9.31
CA GLU A 61 -2.36 0.13 -7.98
C GLU A 61 -3.05 -1.21 -7.69
N LEU A 62 -3.88 -1.71 -8.63
CA LEU A 62 -4.64 -2.96 -8.43
C LEU A 62 -3.75 -4.20 -8.56
N LEU A 63 -2.94 -4.29 -9.62
CA LEU A 63 -2.07 -5.44 -9.89
C LEU A 63 -0.72 -5.39 -9.16
N GLY A 64 -0.27 -4.22 -8.69
CA GLY A 64 0.99 -4.06 -7.97
C GLY A 64 1.22 -5.10 -6.87
N PRO A 65 0.28 -5.30 -5.92
CA PRO A 65 0.42 -6.31 -4.87
C PRO A 65 0.55 -7.75 -5.41
N VAL A 66 -0.13 -8.06 -6.52
CA VAL A 66 -0.07 -9.40 -7.14
C VAL A 66 1.31 -9.63 -7.76
N VAL A 67 1.82 -8.62 -8.46
CA VAL A 67 3.16 -8.66 -9.07
C VAL A 67 4.25 -8.73 -7.99
N GLU A 68 4.11 -7.99 -6.90
CA GLU A 68 5.04 -8.00 -5.77
C GLU A 68 5.12 -9.41 -5.13
N LEU A 69 3.98 -10.01 -4.78
CA LEU A 69 3.95 -11.35 -4.23
C LEU A 69 4.44 -12.42 -5.22
N ALA A 70 4.07 -12.31 -6.49
CA ALA A 70 4.57 -13.19 -7.53
C ALA A 70 6.10 -13.07 -7.67
N GLY A 71 6.65 -11.86 -7.57
CA GLY A 71 8.08 -11.59 -7.57
C GLY A 71 8.79 -12.31 -6.42
N TYR A 72 8.24 -12.28 -5.21
CA TYR A 72 8.79 -13.03 -4.08
C TYR A 72 8.77 -14.54 -4.31
N ILE A 73 7.67 -15.09 -4.83
CA ILE A 73 7.56 -16.52 -5.14
C ILE A 73 8.59 -16.92 -6.21
N VAL A 74 8.68 -16.15 -7.30
CA VAL A 74 9.64 -16.39 -8.39
C VAL A 74 11.07 -16.32 -7.89
N MET A 75 11.40 -15.36 -7.02
CA MET A 75 12.72 -15.24 -6.41
C MET A 75 13.07 -16.48 -5.59
N VAL A 76 12.16 -16.94 -4.74
CA VAL A 76 12.37 -18.16 -3.92
C VAL A 76 12.52 -19.40 -4.79
N LEU A 77 11.65 -19.59 -5.79
CA LEU A 77 11.76 -20.74 -6.70
C LEU A 77 13.07 -20.72 -7.48
N SER A 78 13.48 -19.56 -7.99
CA SER A 78 14.72 -19.40 -8.74
C SER A 78 15.96 -19.78 -7.93
N LEU A 79 15.96 -19.52 -6.61
CA LEU A 79 17.03 -19.97 -5.72
C LEU A 79 17.16 -21.50 -5.69
N PHE A 80 16.04 -22.23 -5.68
CA PHE A 80 16.05 -23.70 -5.68
C PHE A 80 16.40 -24.30 -7.04
N LEU A 81 16.03 -23.64 -8.14
CA LEU A 81 16.33 -24.10 -9.49
C LEU A 81 17.78 -23.82 -9.92
N GLY A 82 18.55 -23.07 -9.12
CA GLY A 82 19.94 -22.69 -9.44
C GLY A 82 20.05 -21.82 -10.69
N SER A 83 18.95 -21.21 -11.14
CA SER A 83 18.86 -20.45 -12.39
C SER A 83 19.28 -18.99 -12.25
N ILE A 84 19.70 -18.55 -11.05
CA ILE A 84 20.06 -17.16 -10.75
C ILE A 84 21.44 -17.03 -10.15
N TYR A 85 22.13 -15.97 -10.55
CA TYR A 85 23.33 -15.47 -9.89
C TYR A 85 22.94 -14.88 -8.54
N VAL A 86 23.13 -15.67 -7.48
CA VAL A 86 22.64 -15.35 -6.13
C VAL A 86 23.22 -14.03 -5.63
N GLU A 87 24.51 -13.76 -5.91
CA GLU A 87 25.19 -12.53 -5.53
C GLU A 87 24.50 -11.31 -6.15
N PHE A 88 24.19 -11.38 -7.45
CA PHE A 88 23.50 -10.29 -8.14
C PHE A 88 22.07 -10.11 -7.62
N ALA A 89 21.35 -11.21 -7.38
CA ALA A 89 19.99 -11.16 -6.84
C ALA A 89 19.95 -10.53 -5.44
N LEU A 90 20.90 -10.87 -4.56
CA LEU A 90 21.02 -10.28 -3.23
C LEU A 90 21.39 -8.79 -3.28
N LEU A 91 22.31 -8.40 -4.17
CA LEU A 91 22.66 -6.99 -4.37
C LEU A 91 21.46 -6.17 -4.87
N LEU A 92 20.74 -6.69 -5.87
CA LEU A 92 19.56 -6.02 -6.40
C LEU A 92 18.47 -5.88 -5.33
N LEU A 93 18.21 -6.95 -4.57
CA LEU A 93 17.27 -6.93 -3.45
C LEU A 93 17.68 -5.89 -2.40
N ALA A 94 18.95 -5.86 -2.02
CA ALA A 94 19.47 -4.90 -1.05
C ALA A 94 19.28 -3.46 -1.52
N VAL A 95 19.62 -3.15 -2.78
CA VAL A 95 19.42 -1.81 -3.35
C VAL A 95 17.94 -1.44 -3.40
N SER A 96 17.06 -2.34 -3.84
CA SER A 96 15.61 -2.09 -3.88
C SER A 96 15.03 -1.80 -2.49
N VAL A 97 15.44 -2.58 -1.49
CA VAL A 97 14.98 -2.40 -0.10
C VAL A 97 15.50 -1.08 0.47
N LEU A 98 16.79 -0.78 0.31
CA LEU A 98 17.39 0.47 0.78
C LEU A 98 16.72 1.68 0.12
N TYR A 99 16.50 1.63 -1.19
CA TYR A 99 15.86 2.70 -1.92
C TYR A 99 14.44 2.97 -1.41
N GLY A 100 13.62 1.91 -1.25
CA GLY A 100 12.27 2.04 -0.71
C GLY A 100 12.24 2.61 0.71
N SER A 101 13.09 2.07 1.59
CA SER A 101 13.19 2.51 2.98
C SER A 101 13.67 3.96 3.10
N LEU A 102 14.64 4.38 2.28
CA LEU A 102 15.13 5.77 2.26
C LEU A 102 14.07 6.73 1.74
N LEU A 103 13.30 6.35 0.72
CA LEU A 103 12.19 7.17 0.22
C LEU A 103 11.12 7.38 1.30
N SER A 104 10.72 6.33 2.00
CA SER A 104 9.73 6.43 3.08
C SER A 104 10.24 7.27 4.24
N ALA A 105 11.49 7.07 4.64
CA ALA A 105 12.13 7.87 5.68
C ALA A 105 12.23 9.36 5.27
N ALA A 106 12.63 9.64 4.03
CA ALA A 106 12.68 10.99 3.49
C ALA A 106 11.29 11.65 3.47
N ALA A 107 10.24 10.92 3.13
CA ALA A 107 8.87 11.44 3.17
C ALA A 107 8.47 11.87 4.59
N VAL A 108 8.79 11.07 5.62
CA VAL A 108 8.55 11.43 7.02
C VAL A 108 9.35 12.68 7.42
N LEU A 109 10.62 12.78 7.00
CA LEU A 109 11.45 13.96 7.27
C LEU A 109 10.87 15.23 6.62
N PHE A 110 10.44 15.14 5.35
CA PHE A 110 9.87 16.28 4.63
C PHE A 110 8.53 16.72 5.23
N GLU A 111 7.70 15.78 5.66
CA GLU A 111 6.43 16.10 6.32
C GLU A 111 6.68 16.86 7.64
N GLU A 112 7.61 16.38 8.48
CA GLU A 112 7.93 17.08 9.73
C GLU A 112 8.59 18.45 9.50
N TRP A 113 9.45 18.56 8.49
CA TRP A 113 10.08 19.85 8.16
C TRP A 113 9.06 20.90 7.70
N THR A 114 8.03 20.48 6.95
CA THR A 114 7.03 21.40 6.38
C THR A 114 5.93 21.74 7.38
N GLU A 115 5.38 20.73 8.06
CA GLU A 115 4.12 20.86 8.81
C GLU A 115 4.32 20.85 10.34
N ARG A 116 5.52 20.49 10.84
CA ARG A 116 5.84 20.36 12.29
C ARG A 116 4.73 19.68 13.09
N LYS A 117 4.21 18.58 12.55
CA LYS A 117 3.00 17.92 13.06
C LYS A 117 3.25 17.20 14.37
N PHE A 118 4.49 16.79 14.65
CA PHE A 118 4.77 15.97 15.82
C PHE A 118 5.03 16.85 17.06
N PRO A 119 4.18 16.77 18.10
CA PRO A 119 4.41 17.53 19.33
C PRO A 119 5.64 17.03 20.11
N ASN A 120 6.03 15.76 19.92
CA ASN A 120 7.17 15.15 20.58
C ASN A 120 8.20 14.61 19.57
N VAL A 121 9.49 14.91 19.81
CA VAL A 121 10.60 14.38 19.00
C VAL A 121 10.69 12.85 19.07
N SER A 122 10.29 12.25 20.19
CA SER A 122 10.29 10.79 20.36
C SER A 122 9.38 10.09 19.35
N ASP A 123 8.17 10.61 19.13
CA ASP A 123 7.18 10.00 18.23
C ASP A 123 7.68 10.07 16.78
N PHE A 124 8.30 11.19 16.41
CA PHE A 124 8.98 11.36 15.13
C PHE A 124 10.12 10.36 14.92
N VAL A 125 11.00 10.20 15.91
CA VAL A 125 12.13 9.25 15.82
C VAL A 125 11.62 7.81 15.65
N TRP A 126 10.60 7.42 16.41
CA TRP A 126 9.97 6.11 16.24
C TRP A 126 9.38 5.93 14.85
N LEU A 127 8.63 6.92 14.35
CA LEU A 127 8.04 6.86 13.01
C LEU A 127 9.11 6.76 11.92
N PHE A 128 10.22 7.48 12.06
CA PHE A 128 11.35 7.40 11.14
C PHE A 128 11.96 5.99 11.09
N PHE A 129 12.17 5.35 12.24
CA PHE A 129 12.65 3.96 12.27
C PHE A 129 11.62 2.96 11.72
N PHE A 130 10.32 3.19 11.94
CA PHE A 130 9.28 2.39 11.32
C PHE A 130 9.29 2.53 9.79
N ALA A 131 9.45 3.75 9.28
CA ALA A 131 9.55 4.02 7.84
C ALA A 131 10.79 3.35 7.20
N LEU A 132 11.91 3.24 7.93
CA LEU A 132 13.08 2.51 7.45
C LEU A 132 12.87 0.99 7.39
N THR A 133 12.06 0.44 8.28
CA THR A 133 11.87 -1.02 8.41
C THR A 133 10.61 -1.54 7.73
N GLU A 134 9.70 -0.66 7.29
CA GLU A 134 8.40 -1.05 6.74
C GLU A 134 8.49 -2.04 5.58
N THR A 135 9.58 -1.96 4.79
CA THR A 135 9.81 -2.81 3.62
C THR A 135 9.92 -4.28 3.98
N PHE A 136 10.39 -4.62 5.19
CA PHE A 136 10.62 -5.99 5.60
C PHE A 136 9.37 -6.70 6.13
N TRP A 137 8.43 -5.95 6.71
CA TRP A 137 7.29 -6.55 7.41
C TRP A 137 5.96 -5.94 6.96
N TYR A 138 5.84 -4.61 7.00
CA TYR A 138 4.58 -3.93 6.73
C TYR A 138 4.16 -4.03 5.25
N ARG A 139 5.09 -3.82 4.31
CA ARG A 139 4.81 -3.90 2.87
C ARG A 139 4.39 -5.31 2.43
N PRO A 140 5.14 -6.39 2.75
CA PRO A 140 4.71 -7.74 2.40
C PRO A 140 3.36 -8.14 3.03
N LEU A 141 3.12 -7.76 4.29
CA LEU A 141 1.84 -8.03 4.97
C LEU A 141 0.67 -7.32 4.28
N THR A 142 0.84 -6.04 3.95
CA THR A 142 -0.20 -5.28 3.26
C THR A 142 -0.40 -5.77 1.83
N ALA A 143 0.65 -6.15 1.11
CA ALA A 143 0.55 -6.77 -0.22
C ALA A 143 -0.28 -8.06 -0.16
N TRP A 144 0.01 -8.94 0.83
CA TRP A 144 -0.77 -10.15 1.08
C TRP A 144 -2.25 -9.83 1.33
N TRP A 145 -2.58 -8.91 2.24
CA TRP A 145 -3.97 -8.55 2.54
C TRP A 145 -4.68 -7.89 1.36
N ARG A 146 -3.97 -7.14 0.52
CA ARG A 146 -4.55 -6.55 -0.70
C ARG A 146 -4.93 -7.63 -1.71
N CYS A 147 -4.07 -8.65 -1.89
CA CYS A 147 -4.39 -9.82 -2.72
C CYS A 147 -5.59 -10.61 -2.18
N GLU A 148 -5.72 -10.77 -0.86
CA GLU A 148 -6.94 -11.34 -0.26
C GLU A 148 -8.19 -10.53 -0.64
N GLY A 149 -8.10 -9.19 -0.63
CA GLY A 149 -9.18 -8.31 -1.06
C GLY A 149 -9.60 -8.51 -2.53
N ILE A 150 -8.64 -8.78 -3.43
CA ILE A 150 -8.93 -9.15 -4.83
C ILE A 150 -9.73 -10.46 -4.88
N ILE A 151 -9.27 -11.48 -4.15
CA ILE A 151 -9.93 -12.79 -4.10
C ILE A 151 -11.37 -12.66 -3.57
N ASP A 152 -11.58 -11.86 -2.51
CA ASP A 152 -12.91 -11.61 -1.95
C ASP A 152 -13.85 -10.92 -2.94
N ALA A 153 -13.33 -9.96 -3.70
CA ALA A 153 -14.09 -9.24 -4.73
C ALA A 153 -14.56 -10.20 -5.83
N ILE A 154 -13.66 -11.07 -6.30
CA ILE A 154 -13.96 -12.10 -7.31
C ILE A 154 -14.99 -13.10 -6.76
N ARG A 155 -14.88 -13.48 -5.48
CA ARG A 155 -15.82 -14.36 -4.77
C ARG A 155 -17.17 -13.69 -4.43
N ARG A 156 -17.39 -12.42 -4.79
CA ARG A 156 -18.63 -11.64 -4.59
C ARG A 156 -19.16 -11.67 -3.15
N GLN A 157 -18.27 -11.74 -2.16
CA GLN A 157 -18.63 -11.74 -0.73
C GLN A 157 -19.39 -10.45 -0.39
N LYS A 158 -20.70 -10.45 -0.11
CA LYS A 158 -21.43 -9.16 0.08
C LYS A 158 -21.24 -8.50 1.46
N GLN A 159 -20.65 -9.19 2.43
CA GLN A 159 -20.48 -8.64 3.79
C GLN A 159 -19.16 -7.88 3.93
N TRP A 160 -19.25 -6.65 4.42
CA TRP A 160 -18.11 -5.72 4.55
C TRP A 160 -17.39 -5.80 5.90
N GLY A 161 -17.87 -6.67 6.81
CA GLY A 161 -17.33 -6.84 8.17
C GLY A 161 -17.46 -5.59 9.05
N SER A 162 -17.26 -5.73 10.36
CA SER A 162 -17.17 -4.62 11.30
C SER A 162 -15.74 -4.45 11.83
N ILE A 163 -15.32 -3.20 11.97
CA ILE A 163 -14.09 -2.80 12.66
C ILE A 163 -14.53 -2.29 14.03
N LYS A 164 -13.97 -2.83 15.10
CA LYS A 164 -14.26 -2.36 16.46
C LYS A 164 -13.59 -0.99 16.62
N ARG A 165 -14.38 0.04 16.88
CA ARG A 165 -13.90 1.40 17.16
C ARG A 165 -13.92 1.61 18.66
N LYS A 166 -12.89 2.24 19.21
CA LYS A 166 -12.81 2.54 20.66
C LYS A 166 -13.50 3.86 21.00
N GLY A 167 -13.74 4.73 20.01
CA GLY A 167 -14.24 6.07 20.24
C GLY A 167 -13.08 7.04 20.44
N VAL A 168 -13.22 8.25 19.92
CA VAL A 168 -12.31 9.37 20.24
C VAL A 168 -12.66 9.82 21.66
N SER A 169 -11.80 9.47 22.63
CA SER A 169 -11.86 10.13 23.95
C SER A 169 -11.30 11.53 23.73
N VAL A 170 -12.20 12.50 23.56
CA VAL A 170 -11.85 13.92 23.53
C VAL A 170 -11.33 14.33 24.89
#